data_AF-A0A183H6J3-F1
#
_entry.id   AF-A0A183H6J3-F1
#
_cell.length_a   1.000
_cell.length_b   1.000
_cell.length_c   1.000
_cell.angle_alpha   90.00
_cell.angle_beta   90.00
_cell.angle_gamma   90.00
#
_symmetry.space_group_name_H-M   'P 1'
#
loop_
_entity.id
_entity.type
_entity.pdbx_description
1 polymer ?
#
loop_
_entity_poly.entity_id
_entity_poly.type
_entity_poly.pdbx_seq_one_letter_code
_entity_poly.pdbx_strand_id
1 'polypeptide(L)'
;MQFVKALAEVKKATGYYIGGIMLSIAFFVLKITNGLCNFVFSMKDECGLDRREHEIMVFLVIMIVYKNRKAANWMHCLANMFLFCKLANIFLFLRADFIAGVIYICICLVHSVFYPEPVCEESESTVIYNNTELYEEIQRNTKITWLIYFYTSWSPDCRHISPVFAELSDR
;
A
#
# COMPACT_ATOMS: atom_id res chain seq x y z
N MET A 1 22.83 -8.67 15.30
CA MET A 1 22.65 -8.49 13.85
C MET A 1 21.17 -8.46 13.44
N GLN A 2 20.29 -9.28 14.03
CA GLN A 2 18.84 -9.27 13.74
C GLN A 2 18.12 -7.96 14.12
N PHE A 3 18.47 -7.34 15.24
CA PHE A 3 17.87 -6.07 15.67
C PHE A 3 18.06 -4.91 14.68
N VAL A 4 19.22 -4.84 14.01
CA VAL A 4 19.52 -3.80 13.01
C VAL A 4 18.74 -4.04 11.72
N LYS A 5 18.52 -5.30 11.34
CA LYS A 5 17.67 -5.66 10.20
C LYS A 5 16.20 -5.30 10.47
N ALA A 6 15.69 -5.67 11.64
CA ALA A 6 14.32 -5.33 12.06
C ALA A 6 14.11 -3.80 12.09
N LEU A 7 15.07 -3.03 12.63
CA LEU A 7 15.00 -1.56 12.62
C LEU A 7 14.96 -0.98 11.20
N ALA A 8 15.74 -1.54 10.28
CA ALA A 8 15.77 -1.10 8.89
C ALA A 8 14.44 -1.39 8.16
N GLU A 9 13.84 -2.55 8.40
CA GLU A 9 12.52 -2.91 7.83
C GLU A 9 11.39 -2.04 8.41
N VAL A 10 11.39 -1.80 9.72
CA VAL A 10 10.43 -0.87 10.36
C VAL A 10 10.54 0.53 9.79
N LYS A 11 11.78 1.00 9.53
CA LYS A 11 12.01 2.32 8.95
C LYS A 11 11.50 2.41 7.50
N LYS A 12 11.67 1.35 6.70
CA LYS A 12 11.12 1.28 5.34
C LYS A 12 9.60 1.25 5.35
N ALA A 13 8.99 0.43 6.22
CA ALA A 13 7.54 0.35 6.36
C ALA A 13 6.93 1.70 6.76
N THR A 14 7.54 2.36 7.76
CA THR A 14 7.11 3.71 8.18
C THR A 14 7.24 4.73 7.05
N GLY A 15 8.32 4.65 6.26
CA GLY A 15 8.52 5.47 5.07
C GLY A 15 7.42 5.28 4.02
N TYR A 16 7.04 4.03 3.75
CA TYR A 16 5.95 3.69 2.83
C TYR A 16 4.63 4.34 3.24
N TYR A 17 4.25 4.24 4.52
CA TYR A 17 2.99 4.81 5.02
C TYR A 17 2.98 6.33 5.00
N ILE A 18 4.05 6.96 5.52
CA ILE A 18 4.14 8.43 5.58
C ILE A 18 4.18 9.01 4.16
N GLY A 19 5.00 8.46 3.28
CA GLY A 19 5.09 8.93 1.91
C GLY A 19 3.82 8.63 1.11
N GLY A 20 3.15 7.50 1.37
CA GLY A 20 1.83 7.19 0.81
C GLY A 20 0.76 8.22 1.17
N ILE A 21 0.68 8.61 2.45
CA ILE A 21 -0.25 9.66 2.93
C ILE A 21 0.10 11.00 2.26
N MET A 22 1.37 11.40 2.31
CA MET A 22 1.85 12.67 1.75
C MET A 22 1.51 12.78 0.26
N LEU A 23 1.80 11.74 -0.53
CA LEU A 23 1.47 11.69 -1.94
C LEU A 23 -0.04 11.70 -2.20
N SER A 24 -0.83 11.07 -1.34
CA SER A 24 -2.30 11.01 -1.49
C SER A 24 -2.96 12.37 -1.27
N ILE A 25 -2.44 13.19 -0.35
CA ILE A 25 -2.99 14.52 -0.05
C ILE A 25 -2.32 15.66 -0.83
N ALA A 26 -1.21 15.37 -1.53
CA ALA A 26 -0.36 16.38 -2.18
C ALA A 26 -1.14 17.35 -3.08
N PHE A 27 -2.03 16.85 -3.96
CA PHE A 27 -2.80 17.71 -4.86
C PHE A 27 -3.71 18.67 -4.08
N PHE A 28 -4.42 18.16 -3.07
CA PHE A 28 -5.30 18.95 -2.23
C PHE A 28 -4.53 20.04 -1.45
N VAL A 29 -3.38 19.68 -0.87
CA VAL A 29 -2.54 20.61 -0.10
C VAL A 29 -1.94 21.71 -0.99
N LEU A 30 -1.50 21.37 -2.20
CA LEU A 30 -0.96 22.35 -3.14
C LEU A 30 -2.03 23.34 -3.63
N LYS A 31 -3.28 22.87 -3.80
CA LYS A 31 -4.41 23.70 -4.23
C LYS A 31 -5.09 24.49 -3.11
N ILE A 32 -4.93 24.12 -1.84
CA ILE A 32 -5.48 24.90 -0.71
C ILE A 32 -4.49 25.96 -0.21
N THR A 33 -3.19 25.76 -0.44
CA THR A 33 -2.13 26.64 0.05
C THR A 33 -1.75 27.66 -1.01
N ASN A 34 -2.28 28.89 -0.91
CA ASN A 34 -2.08 29.97 -1.89
C ASN A 34 -0.61 30.18 -2.31
N GLY A 35 0.35 30.08 -1.38
CA GLY A 35 1.78 30.24 -1.69
C GLY A 35 2.35 29.12 -2.58
N LEU A 36 2.02 27.87 -2.29
CA LEU A 36 2.49 26.72 -3.06
C LEU A 36 1.78 26.59 -4.40
N CYS A 37 0.50 26.95 -4.43
CA CYS A 37 -0.35 26.98 -5.61
C CYS A 37 0.24 27.89 -6.71
N ASN A 38 0.58 29.13 -6.34
CA ASN A 38 1.17 30.10 -7.24
C ASN A 38 2.59 29.70 -7.66
N PHE A 39 3.35 29.05 -6.78
CA PHE A 39 4.70 28.60 -7.11
C PHE A 39 4.69 27.42 -8.09
N VAL A 40 3.83 26.42 -7.89
CA VAL A 40 3.81 25.18 -8.67
C VAL A 40 3.07 25.35 -10.00
N PHE A 41 1.91 26.00 -9.98
CA PHE A 41 1.07 26.11 -11.18
C PHE A 41 1.25 27.44 -11.91
N SER A 42 1.99 28.40 -11.34
CA SER A 42 2.22 29.73 -11.89
C SER A 42 0.95 30.37 -12.49
N MET A 43 -0.21 30.05 -11.91
CA MET A 43 -1.52 30.44 -12.42
C MET A 43 -1.87 31.84 -11.92
N LYS A 44 -2.51 32.60 -12.81
CA LYS A 44 -2.98 33.97 -12.56
C LYS A 44 -4.37 34.04 -11.92
N ASP A 45 -5.05 32.89 -11.82
CA ASP A 45 -6.42 32.75 -11.30
C ASP A 45 -6.46 32.40 -9.81
N GLU A 46 -7.63 32.59 -9.19
CA GLU A 46 -7.89 32.29 -7.79
C GLU A 46 -7.54 30.83 -7.46
N CYS A 47 -6.70 30.65 -6.45
CA CYS A 47 -6.33 29.31 -6.00
C CYS A 47 -7.54 28.63 -5.36
N GLY A 48 -7.98 27.53 -5.94
CA GLY A 48 -9.15 26.77 -5.51
C GLY A 48 -9.34 25.49 -6.31
N LEU A 49 -10.21 24.62 -5.81
CA LEU A 49 -10.63 23.40 -6.50
C LEU A 49 -11.71 23.74 -7.53
N ASP A 50 -11.48 23.41 -8.80
CA ASP A 50 -12.50 23.51 -9.83
C ASP A 50 -13.62 22.50 -9.56
N ARG A 51 -14.84 22.77 -10.05
CA ARG A 51 -15.99 21.89 -9.88
C ARG A 51 -15.72 20.48 -10.43
N ARG A 52 -14.98 20.38 -11.53
CA ARG A 52 -14.57 19.09 -12.11
C ARG A 52 -13.54 18.35 -11.26
N GLU A 53 -12.61 19.06 -10.64
CA GLU A 53 -11.63 18.47 -9.71
C GLU A 53 -12.35 17.92 -8.47
N HIS A 54 -13.34 18.66 -7.96
CA HIS A 54 -14.17 18.22 -6.85
C HIS A 54 -14.99 16.96 -7.18
N GLU A 55 -15.59 16.90 -8.37
CA GLU A 55 -16.30 15.70 -8.85
C GLU A 55 -15.37 14.48 -8.87
N ILE A 56 -14.15 14.61 -9.40
CA ILE A 56 -13.15 13.54 -9.42
C ILE A 56 -12.79 13.07 -8.01
N MET A 57 -12.62 13.98 -7.05
CA MET A 57 -12.35 13.62 -5.65
C MET A 57 -13.51 12.85 -5.02
N VAL A 58 -14.76 13.26 -5.28
CA VAL A 58 -15.94 12.52 -4.80
C VAL A 58 -16.00 11.13 -5.43
N PHE A 59 -15.74 10.99 -6.74
CA PHE A 59 -15.66 9.70 -7.41
C PHE A 59 -14.58 8.80 -6.82
N LEU A 60 -13.41 9.36 -6.49
CA LEU A 60 -12.33 8.64 -5.81
C LEU A 60 -12.81 8.08 -4.46
N VAL A 61 -13.44 8.90 -3.61
CA VAL A 61 -13.91 8.43 -2.29
C VAL A 61 -14.89 7.27 -2.44
N ILE A 62 -15.85 7.38 -3.37
CA ILE A 62 -16.81 6.30 -3.66
C ILE A 62 -16.08 5.04 -4.14
N MET A 63 -15.10 5.19 -5.04
CA MET A 63 -14.30 4.07 -5.56
C MET A 63 -13.52 3.35 -4.46
N ILE A 64 -12.88 4.10 -3.56
CA ILE A 64 -12.12 3.57 -2.42
C ILE A 64 -13.06 2.76 -1.51
N VAL A 65 -14.21 3.32 -1.15
CA VAL A 65 -15.20 2.64 -0.30
C VAL A 65 -15.73 1.37 -0.98
N TYR A 66 -16.06 1.45 -2.27
CA TYR A 66 -16.56 0.31 -3.03
C TYR A 66 -15.55 -0.83 -3.12
N LYS A 67 -14.29 -0.51 -3.43
CA LYS A 67 -13.21 -1.50 -3.54
C LYS A 67 -12.80 -2.08 -2.19
N ASN A 68 -12.79 -1.28 -1.14
CA ASN A 68 -12.40 -1.73 0.19
C ASN A 68 -13.51 -2.46 0.96
N ARG A 69 -14.75 -2.53 0.44
CA ARG A 69 -15.87 -3.26 1.07
C ARG A 69 -15.53 -4.72 1.41
N LYS A 70 -14.66 -5.37 0.64
CA LYS A 70 -14.27 -6.78 0.83
C LYS A 70 -12.85 -6.95 1.40
N ALA A 71 -12.19 -5.88 1.83
CA ALA A 71 -10.84 -5.98 2.37
C ALA A 71 -10.88 -6.69 3.74
N ALA A 72 -10.28 -7.87 3.82
CA ALA A 72 -10.21 -8.67 5.05
C ALA A 72 -9.17 -8.15 6.06
N ASN A 73 -8.22 -7.32 5.61
CA ASN A 73 -7.10 -6.86 6.42
C ASN A 73 -6.79 -5.37 6.14
N TRP A 74 -6.47 -4.61 7.19
CA TRP A 74 -6.30 -3.16 7.18
C TRP A 74 -5.11 -2.71 6.33
N MET A 75 -4.05 -3.52 6.29
CA MET A 75 -2.86 -3.27 5.48
C MET A 75 -3.21 -3.12 4.00
N HIS A 76 -4.06 -4.01 3.50
CA HIS A 76 -4.45 -4.05 2.10
C HIS A 76 -5.50 -3.00 1.75
N CYS A 77 -6.38 -2.68 2.70
CA CYS A 77 -7.29 -1.55 2.57
C CYS A 77 -6.51 -0.25 2.31
N LEU A 78 -5.42 -0.06 3.05
CA LEU A 78 -4.58 1.13 3.00
C LEU A 78 -3.67 1.17 1.76
N ALA A 79 -3.10 0.04 1.36
CA ALA A 79 -2.33 -0.07 0.11
C ALA A 79 -3.20 0.23 -1.13
N ASN A 80 -4.42 -0.35 -1.19
CA ASN A 80 -5.38 -0.05 -2.26
C ASN A 80 -5.79 1.41 -2.27
N MET A 81 -6.04 2.00 -1.10
CA MET A 81 -6.35 3.42 -0.97
C MET A 81 -5.22 4.29 -1.56
N PHE A 82 -3.97 4.05 -1.19
CA PHE A 82 -2.83 4.81 -1.74
C PHE A 82 -2.69 4.65 -3.25
N LEU A 83 -2.92 3.45 -3.79
CA LEU A 83 -2.86 3.21 -5.22
C LEU A 83 -3.91 4.05 -5.96
N PHE A 84 -5.18 4.01 -5.52
CA PHE A 84 -6.24 4.79 -6.15
C PHE A 84 -6.03 6.29 -5.98
N CYS A 85 -5.59 6.76 -4.81
CA CYS A 85 -5.26 8.17 -4.59
C CYS A 85 -4.12 8.64 -5.50
N LYS A 86 -3.04 7.86 -5.65
CA LYS A 86 -1.93 8.20 -6.55
C LYS A 86 -2.40 8.28 -8.01
N LEU A 87 -3.21 7.32 -8.47
CA LEU A 87 -3.74 7.33 -9.84
C LEU A 87 -4.62 8.55 -10.11
N ALA A 88 -5.52 8.89 -9.18
CA ALA A 88 -6.35 10.09 -9.32
C ALA A 88 -5.51 11.36 -9.25
N ASN A 89 -4.53 11.45 -8.35
CA ASN A 89 -3.64 12.60 -8.28
C ASN A 89 -2.80 12.76 -9.54
N ILE A 90 -2.29 11.68 -10.14
CA ILE A 90 -1.63 11.73 -11.45
C ILE A 90 -2.56 12.37 -12.48
N PHE A 91 -3.81 11.93 -12.56
CA PHE A 91 -4.80 12.49 -13.48
C PHE A 91 -5.10 13.97 -13.19
N LEU A 92 -5.27 14.34 -11.92
CA LEU A 92 -5.52 15.71 -11.48
C LEU A 92 -4.35 16.64 -11.80
N PHE A 93 -3.11 16.22 -11.53
CA PHE A 93 -1.92 17.00 -11.86
C PHE A 93 -1.75 17.15 -13.37
N LEU A 94 -1.87 16.07 -14.15
CA LEU A 94 -1.78 16.15 -15.63
C LEU A 94 -2.84 17.06 -16.23
N ARG A 95 -4.02 17.13 -15.61
CA ARG A 95 -5.10 18.03 -16.03
C ARG A 95 -4.81 19.49 -15.66
N ALA A 96 -4.23 19.74 -14.48
CA ALA A 96 -3.92 21.09 -14.02
C ALA A 96 -2.72 21.69 -14.76
N ASP A 97 -1.61 20.95 -14.86
CA ASP A 97 -0.44 21.30 -15.65
C ASP A 97 0.34 20.01 -16.02
N PHE A 98 0.61 19.83 -17.31
CA PHE A 98 1.33 18.65 -17.80
C PHE A 98 2.70 18.49 -17.15
N ILE A 99 3.44 19.57 -16.90
CA ILE A 99 4.78 19.53 -16.31
C ILE A 99 4.71 19.07 -14.86
N ALA A 100 3.79 19.66 -14.08
CA ALA A 100 3.56 19.26 -12.69
C ALA A 100 3.11 17.79 -12.58
N GLY A 101 2.29 17.32 -13.54
CA GLY A 101 1.90 15.92 -13.65
C GLY A 101 3.08 14.98 -13.89
N VAL A 102 3.97 15.31 -14.83
CA VAL A 102 5.18 14.50 -15.08
C VAL A 102 6.08 14.45 -13.84
N ILE A 103 6.30 15.58 -13.17
CA ILE A 103 7.10 15.63 -11.93
C ILE A 103 6.47 14.75 -10.84
N TYR A 104 5.15 14.83 -10.65
CA TYR A 104 4.45 14.00 -9.67
C TYR A 104 4.57 12.51 -9.98
N ILE A 105 4.45 12.11 -11.25
CA ILE A 105 4.67 10.71 -11.68
C ILE A 105 6.09 10.27 -11.31
N CYS A 106 7.11 11.08 -11.60
CA CYS A 106 8.50 10.75 -11.22
C CYS A 106 8.64 10.56 -9.71
N ILE A 107 8.05 11.43 -8.89
CA ILE A 107 8.08 11.30 -7.43
C ILE A 107 7.37 10.01 -6.99
N CYS A 108 6.21 9.67 -7.58
CA CYS A 108 5.53 8.42 -7.29
C CYS A 108 6.38 7.19 -7.63
N LEU A 109 7.08 7.20 -8.77
CA LEU A 109 7.98 6.11 -9.16
C LEU A 109 9.16 5.98 -8.20
N VAL A 110 9.81 7.09 -7.87
CA VAL A 110 10.89 7.12 -6.88
C VAL A 110 10.39 6.55 -5.55
N HIS A 111 9.25 7.02 -5.04
CA HIS A 111 8.67 6.49 -3.80
C HIS A 111 8.42 4.98 -3.87
N SER A 112 7.84 4.47 -4.97
CA SER A 112 7.56 3.04 -5.12
C SER A 112 8.82 2.18 -5.22
N VAL A 113 9.92 2.72 -5.75
CA VAL A 113 11.22 2.02 -5.83
C VAL A 113 11.93 2.00 -4.47
N PHE A 114 11.95 3.13 -3.76
CA PHE A 114 12.63 3.23 -2.46
C PHE A 114 11.84 2.59 -1.31
N TYR A 115 10.51 2.66 -1.38
CA TYR A 115 9.59 2.14 -0.37
C TYR A 115 8.61 1.17 -1.05
N PRO A 116 9.04 -0.08 -1.31
CA PRO A 116 8.13 -1.10 -1.77
C PRO A 116 7.05 -1.39 -0.72
N GLU A 117 5.91 -1.93 -1.16
CA GLU A 117 4.85 -2.36 -0.25
C GLU A 117 5.42 -3.34 0.79
N PRO A 118 5.24 -3.08 2.10
CA PRO A 118 5.74 -3.97 3.12
C PRO A 118 4.97 -5.29 3.05
N VAL A 119 5.64 -6.34 2.62
CA VAL A 119 5.13 -7.71 2.77
C VAL A 119 5.28 -8.04 4.24
N CYS A 120 4.17 -8.31 4.95
CA CYS A 120 4.24 -8.74 6.35
C CYS A 120 5.22 -9.92 6.43
N GLU A 121 6.24 -9.79 7.28
CA GLU A 121 7.22 -10.83 7.51
C GLU A 121 6.51 -12.12 7.94
N GLU A 122 6.95 -13.22 7.33
CA GLU A 122 6.50 -14.58 7.63
C GLU A 122 6.89 -14.88 9.08
N SER A 123 5.92 -15.25 9.93
CA SER A 123 6.13 -15.49 11.36
C SER A 123 7.16 -16.58 11.59
N GLU A 124 8.00 -16.41 12.62
CA GLU A 124 9.05 -17.36 13.01
C GLU A 124 8.50 -18.75 13.42
N SER A 125 7.20 -18.89 13.65
CA SER A 125 6.54 -20.16 14.03
C SER A 125 6.03 -20.99 12.87
N THR A 126 5.89 -20.43 11.66
CA THR A 126 5.39 -21.19 10.50
C THR A 126 6.53 -21.88 9.79
N VAL A 127 6.70 -23.19 10.03
CA VAL A 127 7.67 -24.01 9.30
C VAL A 127 7.17 -24.23 7.87
N ILE A 128 7.89 -23.70 6.89
CA ILE A 128 7.61 -23.92 5.47
C ILE A 128 8.19 -25.27 5.09
N TYR A 129 7.32 -26.24 4.82
CA TYR A 129 7.73 -27.54 4.33
C TYR A 129 7.77 -27.55 2.80
N ASN A 130 8.84 -28.08 2.24
CA ASN A 130 8.83 -28.47 0.84
C ASN A 130 8.02 -29.77 0.67
N ASN A 131 7.48 -30.02 -0.52
CA ASN A 131 6.48 -31.09 -0.75
C ASN A 131 6.91 -32.46 -0.20
N THR A 132 8.18 -32.85 -0.32
CA THR A 132 8.69 -34.14 0.14
C THR A 132 8.83 -34.24 1.66
N GLU A 133 9.26 -33.15 2.30
CA GLU A 133 9.50 -33.10 3.76
C GLU A 133 8.18 -33.14 4.54
N LEU A 134 7.14 -32.50 4.02
CA LEU A 134 5.81 -32.48 4.65
C LEU A 134 5.23 -33.88 4.86
N TYR A 135 5.35 -34.76 3.85
CA TYR A 135 4.81 -36.12 3.94
C TYR A 135 5.56 -36.96 4.97
N GLU A 136 6.87 -36.78 5.09
CA GLU A 136 7.70 -37.48 6.08
C GLU A 136 7.34 -37.02 7.51
N GLU A 137 7.14 -35.72 7.72
CA GLU A 137 6.75 -35.13 9.02
C GLU A 137 5.36 -35.63 9.48
N ILE A 138 4.39 -35.67 8.56
CA ILE A 138 3.03 -36.15 8.84
C ILE A 138 3.04 -37.64 9.21
N GLN A 139 3.84 -38.45 8.51
CA GLN A 139 3.97 -39.88 8.84
C GLN A 139 4.68 -40.12 10.17
N ARG A 140 5.66 -39.27 10.52
CA ARG A 140 6.39 -39.34 11.78
C ARG A 140 5.50 -39.03 12.99
N ASN A 141 4.56 -38.10 12.85
CA ASN A 141 3.73 -37.63 13.96
C ASN A 141 2.23 -37.74 13.64
N THR A 142 1.68 -38.95 13.75
CA THR A 142 0.27 -39.25 13.49
C THR A 142 -0.68 -38.96 14.67
N LYS A 143 -0.12 -38.56 15.82
CA LYS A 143 -0.88 -38.32 17.07
C LYS A 143 -1.37 -36.87 17.22
N ILE A 144 -0.98 -35.98 16.32
CA ILE A 144 -1.36 -34.56 16.32
C ILE A 144 -2.24 -34.24 15.12
N THR A 145 -3.15 -33.27 15.29
CA THR A 145 -3.93 -32.73 14.18
C THR A 145 -3.12 -31.66 13.47
N TRP A 146 -2.86 -31.84 12.19
CA TRP A 146 -2.11 -30.89 11.37
C TRP A 146 -3.06 -29.88 10.73
N LEU A 147 -2.75 -28.60 10.89
CA LEU A 147 -3.38 -27.53 10.12
C LEU A 147 -2.37 -27.03 9.08
N ILE A 148 -2.66 -27.28 7.80
CA ILE A 148 -1.73 -27.02 6.69
C ILE A 148 -2.30 -25.88 5.83
N TYR A 149 -1.49 -24.83 5.64
CA TYR A 149 -1.83 -23.69 4.79
C TYR A 149 -1.08 -23.76 3.46
N PHE A 150 -1.79 -24.12 2.40
CA PHE A 150 -1.26 -24.06 1.03
C PHE A 150 -1.38 -22.63 0.51
N TYR A 151 -0.25 -22.02 0.19
CA TYR A 151 -0.18 -20.66 -0.28
C TYR A 151 0.69 -20.52 -1.52
N THR A 152 0.57 -19.39 -2.20
CA THR A 152 1.49 -18.99 -3.26
C THR A 152 2.05 -17.62 -2.93
N SER A 153 3.34 -17.43 -3.18
CA SER A 153 4.04 -16.20 -2.83
C SER A 153 3.63 -15.00 -3.69
N TRP A 154 2.98 -15.21 -4.83
CA TRP A 154 2.53 -14.15 -5.75
C TRP A 154 1.05 -13.80 -5.64
N SER A 155 0.22 -14.68 -5.04
CA SER A 155 -1.20 -14.39 -4.92
C SER A 155 -1.41 -13.35 -3.82
N PRO A 156 -2.07 -12.22 -4.12
CA PRO A 156 -2.41 -11.24 -3.10
C PRO A 156 -3.27 -11.90 -2.02
N ASP A 157 -4.35 -12.61 -2.39
CA ASP A 157 -5.24 -13.24 -1.41
C ASP A 157 -4.50 -14.16 -0.42
N CYS A 158 -3.47 -14.88 -0.87
CA CYS A 158 -2.62 -15.68 0.00
C CYS A 158 -1.77 -14.83 0.95
N ARG A 159 -1.11 -13.78 0.46
CA ARG A 159 -0.34 -12.85 1.29
C ARG A 159 -1.19 -12.20 2.38
N HIS A 160 -2.48 -11.98 2.10
CA HIS A 160 -3.41 -11.36 3.04
C HIS A 160 -3.82 -12.30 4.19
N ILE A 161 -3.92 -13.61 3.92
CA ILE A 161 -4.31 -14.62 4.90
C ILE A 161 -3.12 -15.11 5.73
N SER A 162 -1.91 -15.09 5.17
CA SER A 162 -0.68 -15.49 5.88
C SER A 162 -0.53 -14.93 7.30
N PRO A 163 -0.71 -13.62 7.58
CA PRO A 163 -0.57 -13.10 8.95
C PRO A 163 -1.64 -13.63 9.91
N VAL A 164 -2.87 -13.86 9.43
CA VAL A 164 -3.93 -14.45 10.26
C VAL A 164 -3.61 -15.91 10.60
N PHE A 165 -3.08 -16.64 9.63
CA PHE A 165 -2.64 -18.02 9.83
C PHE A 165 -1.47 -18.10 10.83
N ALA A 166 -0.51 -17.19 10.72
CA ALA A 166 0.60 -17.07 11.67
C ALA A 166 0.12 -16.79 13.10
N GLU A 167 -0.82 -15.84 13.28
CA GLU A 167 -1.39 -15.56 14.60
C GLU A 167 -2.10 -16.78 15.19
N LEU A 168 -2.79 -17.56 14.35
CA LEU A 168 -3.44 -18.80 14.78
C LEU A 168 -2.44 -19.90 15.16
N SER A 169 -1.26 -19.93 14.54
CA SER A 169 -0.23 -20.93 14.86
C SER A 169 0.52 -20.66 16.17
N ASP A 170 0.54 -19.42 16.63
CA ASP A 170 1.18 -19.03 17.91
C ASP A 170 0.30 -19.33 19.15
N ARG A 171 -0.97 -19.70 18.95
CA ARG A 171 -1.93 -19.99 20.02
C ARG A 171 -2.03 -21.47 20.33
#